data_AF-A0A925XBF4-F1
#
_entry.id   AF-A0A925XBF4-F1
#
_cell.length_a   1.000
_cell.length_b   1.000
_cell.length_c   1.000
_cell.angle_alpha   90.00
_cell.angle_beta   90.00
_cell.angle_gamma   90.00
#
_symmetry.space_group_name_H-M   'P 1'
#
loop_
_entity.id
_entity.type
_entity.pdbx_description
1 polymer ?
#
loop_
_entity_poly.entity_id
_entity_poly.type
_entity_poly.pdbx_seq_one_letter_code
_entity_poly.pdbx_strand_id
1 'polypeptide(L)'
;VTNDEQLYRNADMFSDHGHDHLGNNRGAEKHPVLGINFRIGEFNAAVGLAQMRKIQHFIDIQRRNKATLVETLGKFPMVQFREMTDEAGDSATFLSFFLPDEATARAVVEEMKVQGLDAFQYWYDNNYHYIKNWGHFTSLQTLNPMPIATQHRWQDWTNIRSYVPKSDNLIGRLISLQVKIGWTEEQIQDRCRKLAAVMEKVGASLVLVEN
;
A
#
# COMPACT_ATOMS: atom_id res chain seq x y z
N VAL A 1 12.00 7.29 -11.93
CA VAL A 1 12.35 7.08 -13.35
C VAL A 1 11.64 8.16 -14.14
N THR A 2 12.34 8.86 -15.01
CA THR A 2 11.77 9.92 -15.86
C THR A 2 12.49 9.89 -17.20
N ASN A 3 11.80 10.31 -18.27
CA ASN A 3 12.40 10.55 -19.58
C ASN A 3 12.75 12.03 -19.81
N ASP A 4 12.47 12.89 -18.84
CA ASP A 4 12.83 14.31 -18.85
C ASP A 4 14.21 14.49 -18.22
N GLU A 5 15.20 14.85 -19.05
CA GLU A 5 16.58 15.05 -18.62
C GLU A 5 16.70 16.22 -17.63
N GLN A 6 16.00 17.33 -17.85
CA GLN A 6 16.07 18.48 -16.94
C GLN A 6 15.53 18.11 -15.56
N LEU A 7 14.43 17.35 -15.52
CA LEU A 7 13.89 16.85 -14.26
C LEU A 7 14.87 15.90 -13.56
N TYR A 8 15.53 15.01 -14.31
CA TYR A 8 16.56 14.12 -13.78
C TYR A 8 17.71 14.92 -13.15
N ARG A 9 18.26 15.90 -13.86
CA ARG A 9 19.36 16.76 -13.36
C ARG A 9 18.95 17.54 -12.12
N ASN A 10 17.74 18.09 -12.09
CA ASN A 10 17.23 18.80 -10.92
C ASN A 10 17.11 17.87 -9.71
N ALA A 11 16.61 16.64 -9.89
CA ALA A 11 16.49 15.66 -8.80
C ALA A 11 17.87 15.20 -8.29
N ASP A 12 18.80 14.94 -9.22
CA ASP A 12 20.19 14.57 -8.93
C ASP A 12 20.87 15.63 -8.07
N MET A 13 20.91 16.89 -8.53
CA MET A 13 21.46 18.03 -7.78
C MET A 13 20.76 18.20 -6.42
N PHE A 14 19.42 18.22 -6.39
CA PHE A 14 18.67 18.44 -5.14
C PHE A 14 18.97 17.38 -4.07
N SER A 15 19.21 16.13 -4.49
CA SER A 15 19.48 15.00 -3.60
C SER A 15 20.92 14.96 -3.06
N ASP A 16 21.82 15.77 -3.60
CA ASP A 16 23.20 15.90 -3.15
C ASP A 16 23.61 17.37 -3.00
N HIS A 17 22.92 18.11 -2.12
CA HIS A 17 23.31 19.49 -1.73
C HIS A 17 23.45 20.51 -2.88
N GLY A 18 22.90 20.22 -4.06
CA GLY A 18 23.00 21.06 -5.26
C GLY A 18 24.14 20.69 -6.21
N HIS A 19 24.99 19.72 -5.86
CA HIS A 19 26.16 19.31 -6.66
C HIS A 19 25.79 19.00 -8.12
N ASP A 20 26.45 19.67 -9.08
CA ASP A 20 26.22 19.48 -10.53
C ASP A 20 26.82 18.17 -11.09
N HIS A 21 27.68 17.50 -10.32
CA HIS A 21 28.39 16.27 -10.68
C HIS A 21 29.19 16.37 -11.98
N LEU A 22 29.74 17.55 -12.28
CA LEU A 22 30.57 17.78 -13.45
C LEU A 22 32.07 17.76 -13.11
N GLY A 23 32.82 16.90 -13.78
CA GLY A 23 34.27 16.75 -13.59
C GLY A 23 34.62 15.62 -12.61
N ASN A 24 35.83 15.68 -12.05
CA ASN A 24 36.37 14.65 -11.15
C ASN A 24 36.92 15.21 -9.83
N ASN A 25 36.75 16.51 -9.59
CA ASN A 25 37.11 17.15 -8.34
C ASN A 25 35.84 17.66 -7.65
N ARG A 26 35.30 16.84 -6.75
CA ARG A 26 34.06 17.14 -6.03
C ARG A 26 34.08 18.50 -5.33
N GLY A 27 35.23 18.91 -4.79
CA GLY A 27 35.36 20.20 -4.10
C GLY A 27 35.26 21.42 -5.01
N ALA A 28 35.30 21.22 -6.33
CA ALA A 28 35.22 22.28 -7.34
C ALA A 28 33.89 22.28 -8.13
N GLU A 29 33.04 21.27 -7.92
CA GLU A 29 31.70 21.20 -8.50
C GLU A 29 30.88 22.45 -8.15
N LYS A 30 29.98 22.85 -9.06
CA LYS A 30 29.07 23.96 -8.77
C LYS A 30 27.81 23.45 -8.09
N HIS A 31 27.08 24.40 -7.54
CA HIS A 31 25.80 24.18 -6.87
C HIS A 31 24.77 25.22 -7.35
N PRO A 32 24.18 25.02 -8.54
CA PRO A 32 23.25 25.97 -9.15
C PRO A 32 21.95 26.16 -8.35
N VAL A 33 21.59 25.17 -7.52
CA VAL A 33 20.40 25.16 -6.68
C VAL A 33 20.74 24.73 -5.26
N LEU A 34 19.90 25.09 -4.30
CA LEU A 34 19.97 24.51 -2.96
C LEU A 34 19.44 23.06 -3.01
N GLY A 35 20.11 22.18 -2.27
CA GLY A 35 19.70 20.78 -2.10
C GLY A 35 19.75 20.33 -0.64
N ILE A 36 19.39 19.06 -0.44
CA ILE A 36 19.51 18.33 0.83
C ILE A 36 20.26 17.02 0.54
N ASN A 37 20.48 16.20 1.56
CA ASN A 37 21.15 14.91 1.41
C ASN A 37 20.15 13.77 1.39
N PHE A 38 19.96 13.17 0.21
CA PHE A 38 19.26 11.90 0.02
C PHE A 38 20.15 10.86 -0.68
N ARG A 39 21.48 11.01 -0.62
CA ARG A 39 22.42 10.06 -1.21
C ARG A 39 22.18 8.67 -0.63
N ILE A 40 22.07 7.68 -1.53
CA ILE A 40 22.06 6.27 -1.16
C ILE A 40 23.49 5.79 -0.95
N GLY A 41 23.72 4.97 0.09
CA GLY A 41 25.00 4.30 0.28
C GLY A 41 25.21 3.18 -0.74
N GLU A 42 26.45 2.97 -1.18
CA GLU A 42 26.82 1.94 -2.17
C GLU A 42 26.36 0.53 -1.78
N PHE A 43 26.38 0.20 -0.48
CA PHE A 43 25.89 -1.10 -0.02
C PHE A 43 24.38 -1.27 -0.24
N ASN A 44 23.59 -0.24 0.07
CA ASN A 44 22.15 -0.24 -0.20
C ASN A 44 21.88 -0.33 -1.71
N ALA A 45 22.66 0.37 -2.52
CA ALA A 45 22.57 0.32 -3.98
C ALA A 45 22.90 -1.08 -4.53
N ALA A 46 23.93 -1.74 -3.99
CA ALA A 46 24.33 -3.10 -4.38
C ALA A 46 23.24 -4.14 -4.04
N VAL A 47 22.62 -4.03 -2.87
CA VAL A 47 21.47 -4.87 -2.50
C VAL A 47 20.30 -4.63 -3.46
N GLY A 48 19.97 -3.36 -3.73
CA GLY A 48 18.93 -3.00 -4.70
C GLY A 48 19.20 -3.57 -6.09
N LEU A 49 20.42 -3.47 -6.60
CA LEU A 49 20.84 -4.01 -7.89
C LEU A 49 20.66 -5.53 -7.96
N ALA A 50 21.02 -6.26 -6.90
CA ALA A 50 20.82 -7.70 -6.83
C ALA A 50 19.34 -8.09 -6.79
N GLN A 51 18.48 -7.31 -6.12
CA GLN A 51 17.03 -7.53 -6.08
C GLN A 51 16.36 -7.19 -7.42
N MET A 52 16.75 -6.10 -8.08
CA MET A 52 16.20 -5.69 -9.37
C MET A 52 16.42 -6.75 -10.46
N ARG A 53 17.55 -7.47 -10.43
CA ARG A 53 17.81 -8.61 -11.33
C ARG A 53 16.82 -9.77 -11.17
N LYS A 54 16.08 -9.82 -10.05
CA LYS A 54 15.11 -10.88 -9.71
C LYS A 54 13.66 -10.40 -9.80
N ILE A 55 13.40 -9.14 -10.16
CA ILE A 55 12.06 -8.54 -10.05
C ILE A 55 11.01 -9.32 -10.86
N GLN A 56 11.36 -9.76 -12.08
CA GLN A 56 10.43 -10.49 -12.93
C GLN A 56 10.03 -11.82 -12.28
N HIS A 57 10.99 -12.56 -11.74
CA HIS A 57 10.73 -13.80 -11.01
C HIS A 57 9.81 -13.59 -9.80
N PHE A 58 9.98 -12.48 -9.06
CA PHE A 58 9.09 -12.15 -7.93
C PHE A 58 7.67 -11.82 -8.38
N ILE A 59 7.52 -11.06 -9.48
CA ILE A 59 6.22 -10.74 -10.07
C ILE A 59 5.52 -12.02 -10.52
N ASP A 60 6.23 -12.95 -11.16
CA ASP A 60 5.66 -14.21 -11.65
C ASP A 60 5.14 -15.09 -10.49
N ILE A 61 5.87 -15.14 -9.37
CA ILE A 61 5.40 -15.83 -8.15
C ILE A 61 4.16 -15.14 -7.58
N GLN A 62 4.17 -13.81 -7.45
CA GLN A 62 3.04 -13.07 -6.90
C GLN A 62 1.79 -13.22 -7.76
N ARG A 63 1.92 -13.14 -9.10
CA ARG A 63 0.78 -13.33 -10.02
C ARG A 63 0.18 -14.72 -9.88
N ARG A 64 1.01 -15.77 -9.81
CA ARG A 64 0.55 -17.14 -9.59
C ARG A 64 -0.20 -17.25 -8.27
N ASN A 65 0.39 -16.75 -7.18
CA ASN A 65 -0.22 -16.83 -5.85
C ASN A 65 -1.52 -16.01 -5.77
N LYS A 66 -1.54 -14.81 -6.35
CA LYS A 66 -2.73 -13.96 -6.41
C LYS A 66 -3.85 -14.64 -7.20
N ALA A 67 -3.54 -15.30 -8.32
CA ALA A 67 -4.54 -16.01 -9.13
C ALA A 67 -5.26 -17.11 -8.31
N THR A 68 -4.52 -17.92 -7.54
CA THR A 68 -5.10 -18.95 -6.66
C THR A 68 -6.04 -18.34 -5.60
N LEU A 69 -5.65 -17.20 -5.02
CA LEU A 69 -6.48 -16.50 -4.04
C LEU A 69 -7.74 -15.88 -4.67
N VAL A 70 -7.62 -15.34 -5.90
CA VAL A 70 -8.75 -14.81 -6.67
C VAL A 70 -9.74 -15.92 -7.00
N GLU A 71 -9.27 -17.08 -7.47
CA GLU A 71 -10.13 -18.24 -7.75
C GLU A 71 -10.89 -18.69 -6.49
N THR A 72 -10.23 -18.68 -5.34
CA THR A 72 -10.85 -19.07 -4.07
C THR A 72 -11.93 -18.08 -3.64
N LEU A 73 -11.60 -16.78 -3.61
CA LEU A 73 -12.53 -15.76 -3.14
C LEU A 73 -13.64 -15.45 -4.13
N GLY A 74 -13.40 -15.66 -5.43
CA GLY A 74 -14.37 -15.45 -6.50
C GLY A 74 -15.57 -16.42 -6.46
N LYS A 75 -15.51 -17.47 -5.63
CA LYS A 75 -16.63 -18.39 -5.37
C LYS A 75 -17.73 -17.76 -4.51
N PHE A 76 -17.45 -16.62 -3.86
CA PHE A 76 -18.36 -15.99 -2.91
C PHE A 76 -19.01 -14.73 -3.52
N PRO A 77 -20.34 -14.69 -3.72
CA PRO A 77 -21.01 -13.56 -4.36
C PRO A 77 -20.85 -12.21 -3.65
N MET A 78 -20.58 -12.23 -2.34
CA MET A 78 -20.35 -11.03 -1.53
C MET A 78 -18.98 -10.36 -1.80
N VAL A 79 -18.07 -11.03 -2.50
CA VAL A 79 -16.74 -10.53 -2.80
C VAL A 79 -16.75 -9.73 -4.10
N GLN A 80 -16.34 -8.47 -4.04
CA GLN A 80 -16.08 -7.66 -5.21
C GLN A 80 -14.59 -7.31 -5.29
N PHE A 81 -13.88 -7.74 -6.32
CA PHE A 81 -12.47 -7.40 -6.48
C PHE A 81 -12.27 -5.92 -6.85
N ARG A 82 -11.12 -5.35 -6.44
CA ARG A 82 -10.70 -4.03 -6.87
C ARG A 82 -10.57 -3.99 -8.40
N GLU A 83 -11.11 -2.95 -9.02
CA GLU A 83 -10.95 -2.66 -10.44
C GLU A 83 -9.47 -2.51 -10.82
N MET A 84 -9.07 -3.15 -11.91
CA MET A 84 -7.75 -3.07 -12.51
C MET A 84 -7.89 -2.50 -13.92
N THR A 85 -7.31 -1.34 -14.17
CA THR A 85 -7.36 -0.68 -15.49
C THR A 85 -6.39 -1.30 -16.50
N ASP A 86 -5.36 -1.99 -16.02
CA ASP A 86 -4.42 -2.79 -16.80
C ASP A 86 -4.04 -4.03 -15.99
N GLU A 87 -4.67 -5.16 -16.31
CA GLU A 87 -4.42 -6.43 -15.63
C GLU A 87 -3.00 -6.96 -15.91
N ALA A 88 -2.48 -6.73 -17.12
CA ALA A 88 -1.15 -7.17 -17.53
C ALA A 88 -0.04 -6.37 -16.82
N GLY A 89 -0.33 -5.15 -16.39
CA GLY A 89 0.55 -4.28 -15.62
C GLY A 89 0.57 -4.53 -14.11
N ASP A 90 -0.29 -5.40 -13.57
CA ASP A 90 -0.36 -5.62 -12.12
C ASP A 90 0.89 -6.32 -11.56
N SER A 91 1.46 -5.74 -10.50
CA SER A 91 2.58 -6.33 -9.75
C SER A 91 2.16 -7.50 -8.86
N ALA A 92 0.86 -7.63 -8.58
CA ALA A 92 0.27 -8.68 -7.75
C ALA A 92 0.71 -8.70 -6.28
N THR A 93 1.30 -7.62 -5.76
CA THR A 93 1.74 -7.49 -4.35
C THR A 93 0.63 -7.62 -3.33
N PHE A 94 -0.59 -7.24 -3.72
CA PHE A 94 -1.79 -7.41 -2.91
C PHE A 94 -2.97 -7.93 -3.75
N LEU A 95 -3.80 -8.74 -3.11
CA LEU A 95 -5.18 -8.98 -3.53
C LEU A 95 -6.11 -8.12 -2.69
N SER A 96 -6.74 -7.14 -3.31
CA SER A 96 -7.68 -6.22 -2.67
C SER A 96 -9.11 -6.52 -3.11
N PHE A 97 -10.03 -6.66 -2.14
CA PHE A 97 -11.43 -6.92 -2.39
C PHE A 97 -12.32 -6.16 -1.40
N PHE A 98 -13.54 -5.89 -1.85
CA PHE A 98 -14.59 -5.22 -1.09
C PHE A 98 -15.65 -6.21 -0.65
N LEU A 99 -16.28 -5.91 0.48
CA LEU A 99 -17.44 -6.61 1.02
C LEU A 99 -18.67 -5.68 1.00
N PRO A 100 -19.89 -6.19 1.24
CA PRO A 100 -21.11 -5.40 1.10
C PRO A 100 -21.13 -4.13 1.97
N ASP A 101 -20.65 -4.22 3.21
CA ASP A 101 -20.62 -3.14 4.18
C ASP A 101 -19.45 -3.24 5.19
N GLU A 102 -19.28 -2.20 6.00
CA GLU A 102 -18.21 -2.12 7.01
C GLU A 102 -18.36 -3.21 8.08
N ALA A 103 -19.60 -3.54 8.47
CA ALA A 103 -19.86 -4.55 9.49
C ALA A 103 -19.41 -5.94 9.02
N THR A 104 -19.69 -6.27 7.76
CA THR A 104 -19.27 -7.51 7.11
C THR A 104 -17.75 -7.55 6.99
N ALA A 105 -17.11 -6.45 6.60
CA ALA A 105 -15.65 -6.39 6.55
C ALA A 105 -15.00 -6.62 7.91
N ARG A 106 -15.56 -6.03 8.97
CA ARG A 106 -15.12 -6.27 10.35
C ARG A 106 -15.30 -7.74 10.76
N ALA A 107 -16.46 -8.33 10.47
CA ALA A 107 -16.73 -9.73 10.78
C ALA A 107 -15.74 -10.68 10.09
N VAL A 108 -15.46 -10.44 8.80
CA VAL A 108 -14.45 -11.21 8.05
C VAL A 108 -13.06 -11.02 8.66
N VAL A 109 -12.65 -9.80 8.99
CA VAL A 109 -11.34 -9.53 9.59
C VAL A 109 -11.18 -10.24 10.94
N GLU A 110 -12.19 -10.20 11.81
CA GLU A 110 -12.14 -10.91 13.09
C GLU A 110 -12.09 -12.42 12.91
N GLU A 111 -12.88 -12.98 11.98
CA GLU A 111 -12.83 -14.42 11.72
C GLU A 111 -11.50 -14.84 11.08
N MET A 112 -10.90 -14.01 10.22
CA MET A 112 -9.54 -14.25 9.72
C MET A 112 -8.52 -14.36 10.86
N LYS A 113 -8.62 -13.53 11.90
CA LYS A 113 -7.77 -13.62 13.10
C LYS A 113 -8.01 -14.93 13.85
N VAL A 114 -9.27 -15.30 14.08
CA VAL A 114 -9.64 -16.54 14.78
C VAL A 114 -9.09 -17.77 14.06
N GLN A 115 -9.13 -17.79 12.72
CA GLN A 115 -8.60 -18.86 11.87
C GLN A 115 -7.06 -18.84 11.73
N GLY A 116 -6.39 -17.89 12.37
CA GLY A 116 -4.94 -17.75 12.34
C GLY A 116 -4.40 -17.35 10.97
N LEU A 117 -5.18 -16.66 10.14
CA LEU A 117 -4.67 -16.06 8.92
C LEU A 117 -3.78 -14.86 9.28
N ASP A 118 -2.62 -14.77 8.64
CA ASP A 118 -1.76 -13.59 8.68
C ASP A 118 -1.84 -12.83 7.34
N ALA A 119 -1.04 -11.77 7.21
CA ALA A 119 -0.80 -11.09 5.94
C ALA A 119 -2.06 -10.46 5.30
N PHE A 120 -3.08 -10.14 6.08
CA PHE A 120 -4.19 -9.29 5.64
C PHE A 120 -4.11 -7.91 6.29
N GLN A 121 -4.73 -6.93 5.65
CA GLN A 121 -4.75 -5.55 6.08
C GLN A 121 -6.15 -4.99 5.96
N TYR A 122 -6.67 -4.49 7.08
CA TYR A 122 -7.88 -3.70 7.12
C TYR A 122 -7.50 -2.23 7.30
N TRP A 123 -7.30 -1.55 6.17
CA TRP A 123 -6.71 -0.21 6.14
C TRP A 123 -7.51 0.84 6.90
N TYR A 124 -8.83 0.63 7.04
CA TYR A 124 -9.75 1.55 7.68
C TYR A 124 -9.47 1.79 9.17
N ASP A 125 -8.92 0.80 9.87
CA ASP A 125 -8.51 0.88 11.28
C ASP A 125 -6.99 0.87 11.47
N ASN A 126 -6.23 0.86 10.38
CA ASN A 126 -4.77 0.94 10.42
C ASN A 126 -4.32 2.39 10.69
N ASN A 127 -3.29 2.57 11.51
CA ASN A 127 -2.79 3.90 11.91
C ASN A 127 -1.89 4.59 10.88
N TYR A 128 -1.51 3.90 9.80
CA TYR A 128 -0.45 4.35 8.89
C TYR A 128 -0.90 4.51 7.43
N HIS A 129 -2.06 3.99 7.05
CA HIS A 129 -2.45 3.88 5.63
C HIS A 129 -3.81 4.47 5.30
N TYR A 130 -4.51 5.09 6.26
CA TYR A 130 -5.74 5.82 6.00
C TYR A 130 -5.89 7.03 6.91
N ILE A 131 -6.23 8.18 6.31
CA ILE A 131 -6.21 9.51 6.95
C ILE A 131 -7.12 9.64 8.18
N LYS A 132 -8.15 8.79 8.28
CA LYS A 132 -9.06 8.71 9.44
C LYS A 132 -8.31 8.57 10.78
N ASN A 133 -7.19 7.84 10.81
CA ASN A 133 -6.44 7.57 12.04
C ASN A 133 -5.17 8.43 12.18
N TRP A 134 -4.98 9.41 11.31
CA TRP A 134 -3.78 10.25 11.26
C TRP A 134 -3.92 11.52 12.09
N GLY A 135 -4.25 11.38 13.37
CA GLY A 135 -4.52 12.51 14.28
C GLY A 135 -3.40 13.56 14.30
N HIS A 136 -2.15 13.12 14.19
CA HIS A 136 -0.98 13.98 14.12
C HIS A 136 -0.95 14.87 12.86
N PHE A 137 -1.43 14.37 11.71
CA PHE A 137 -1.57 15.18 10.50
C PHE A 137 -2.80 16.09 10.58
N THR A 138 -3.95 15.56 11.03
CA THR A 138 -5.20 16.31 11.00
C THR A 138 -5.24 17.47 11.99
N SER A 139 -4.42 17.42 13.04
CA SER A 139 -4.23 18.50 14.02
C SER A 139 -2.86 19.17 13.95
N LEU A 140 -2.06 18.89 12.92
CA LEU A 140 -0.73 19.45 12.69
C LEU A 140 0.21 19.38 13.91
N GLN A 141 0.28 18.21 14.54
CA GLN A 141 1.18 17.97 15.67
C GLN A 141 2.61 17.81 15.17
N THR A 142 3.44 18.84 15.39
CA THR A 142 4.85 18.84 14.99
C THR A 142 5.74 19.40 16.10
N LEU A 143 7.01 19.00 16.11
CA LEU A 143 7.99 19.50 17.10
C LEU A 143 8.37 20.96 16.89
N ASN A 144 8.20 21.49 15.67
CA ASN A 144 8.45 22.88 15.31
C ASN A 144 7.35 23.38 14.35
N PRO A 145 7.06 24.68 14.31
CA PRO A 145 6.12 25.25 13.35
C PRO A 145 6.49 24.89 11.91
N MET A 146 5.56 24.26 11.19
CA MET A 146 5.74 23.91 9.79
C MET A 146 5.48 25.13 8.88
N PRO A 147 6.12 25.22 7.70
CA PRO A 147 5.86 26.31 6.75
C PRO A 147 4.36 26.51 6.41
N ILE A 148 3.58 25.44 6.37
CA ILE A 148 2.14 25.52 6.11
C ILE A 148 1.37 26.26 7.22
N ALA A 149 1.82 26.14 8.47
CA ALA A 149 1.27 26.87 9.60
C ALA A 149 1.70 28.34 9.56
N THR A 150 2.99 28.60 9.34
CA THR A 150 3.56 29.96 9.37
C THR A 150 3.11 30.82 8.20
N GLN A 151 2.70 30.21 7.09
CA GLN A 151 2.08 30.90 5.96
C GLN A 151 0.55 31.07 6.10
N HIS A 152 -0.05 30.65 7.21
CA HIS A 152 -1.50 30.67 7.45
C HIS A 152 -2.30 29.92 6.36
N ARG A 153 -1.72 28.86 5.79
CA ARG A 153 -2.34 28.03 4.74
C ARG A 153 -2.89 26.71 5.26
N TRP A 154 -2.76 26.46 6.57
CA TRP A 154 -3.31 25.28 7.21
C TRP A 154 -4.77 25.50 7.60
N GLN A 155 -5.57 24.44 7.47
CA GLN A 155 -6.93 24.38 7.98
C GLN A 155 -7.11 23.15 8.86
N ASP A 156 -8.13 23.18 9.72
CA ASP A 156 -8.46 22.07 10.60
C ASP A 156 -9.05 20.90 9.81
N TRP A 157 -8.40 19.73 9.92
CA TRP A 157 -8.82 18.49 9.28
C TRP A 157 -9.33 17.46 10.27
N THR A 158 -9.60 17.82 11.53
CA THR A 158 -10.10 16.89 12.56
C THR A 158 -11.41 16.22 12.17
N ASN A 159 -12.24 16.88 11.36
CA ASN A 159 -13.44 16.28 10.74
C ASN A 159 -13.16 15.65 9.35
N ILE A 160 -12.03 14.95 9.19
CA ILE A 160 -11.58 14.48 7.87
C ILE A 160 -12.63 13.66 7.11
N ARG A 161 -13.43 12.84 7.82
CA ARG A 161 -14.46 11.98 7.23
C ARG A 161 -15.50 12.76 6.44
N SER A 162 -15.83 13.98 6.86
CA SER A 162 -16.76 14.86 6.13
C SER A 162 -16.23 15.31 4.77
N TYR A 163 -14.90 15.37 4.61
CA TYR A 163 -14.25 15.76 3.35
C TYR A 163 -14.06 14.58 2.38
N VAL A 164 -14.06 13.34 2.87
CA VAL A 164 -13.79 12.13 2.07
C VAL A 164 -14.86 11.03 2.19
N PRO A 165 -16.18 11.34 2.17
CA PRO A 165 -17.23 10.35 2.46
C PRO A 165 -17.23 9.17 1.49
N LYS A 166 -16.85 9.39 0.21
CA LYS A 166 -16.74 8.33 -0.80
C LYS A 166 -15.60 7.36 -0.49
N SER A 167 -14.43 7.89 -0.13
CA SER A 167 -13.29 7.07 0.29
C SER A 167 -13.60 6.34 1.58
N ASP A 168 -14.29 6.98 2.52
CA ASP A 168 -14.69 6.37 3.80
C ASP A 168 -15.57 5.14 3.59
N ASN A 169 -16.57 5.25 2.70
CA ASN A 169 -17.41 4.13 2.33
C ASN A 169 -16.65 2.98 1.64
N LEU A 170 -15.70 3.29 0.75
CA LEU A 170 -14.92 2.27 0.04
C LEU A 170 -13.92 1.58 0.97
N ILE A 171 -13.14 2.35 1.71
CA ILE A 171 -12.07 1.82 2.58
C ILE A 171 -12.65 1.07 3.77
N GLY A 172 -13.80 1.49 4.31
CA GLY A 172 -14.51 0.75 5.36
C GLY A 172 -14.93 -0.66 4.94
N ARG A 173 -14.98 -0.95 3.64
CA ARG A 173 -15.36 -2.27 3.11
C ARG A 173 -14.20 -3.04 2.50
N LEU A 174 -13.01 -2.42 2.46
CA LEU A 174 -11.84 -2.93 1.75
C LEU A 174 -10.96 -3.78 2.66
N ILE A 175 -10.70 -5.01 2.24
CA ILE A 175 -9.65 -5.87 2.82
C ILE A 175 -8.58 -6.10 1.76
N SER A 176 -7.31 -6.09 2.15
CA SER A 176 -6.20 -6.42 1.25
C SER A 176 -5.33 -7.53 1.83
N LEU A 177 -5.12 -8.57 1.05
CA LEU A 177 -4.21 -9.68 1.37
C LEU A 177 -2.86 -9.41 0.71
N GLN A 178 -1.80 -9.31 1.50
CA GLN A 178 -0.43 -9.26 0.99
C GLN A 178 -0.08 -10.61 0.38
N VAL A 179 0.38 -10.62 -0.87
CA VAL A 179 0.75 -11.83 -1.59
C VAL A 179 2.25 -12.07 -1.40
N LYS A 180 2.61 -13.03 -0.53
CA LYS A 180 4.02 -13.29 -0.22
C LYS A 180 4.66 -14.17 -1.29
N ILE A 181 5.91 -13.86 -1.63
CA ILE A 181 6.74 -14.67 -2.53
C ILE A 181 7.28 -15.96 -1.88
N GLY A 182 7.29 -16.02 -0.55
CA GLY A 182 7.89 -17.12 0.21
C GLY A 182 6.94 -18.26 0.56
N TRP A 183 5.69 -18.23 0.10
CA TRP A 183 4.73 -19.30 0.37
C TRP A 183 5.05 -20.56 -0.43
N THR A 184 5.04 -21.71 0.22
CA THR A 184 4.99 -23.02 -0.46
C THR A 184 3.60 -23.29 -1.01
N GLU A 185 3.48 -24.28 -1.90
CA GLU A 185 2.19 -24.70 -2.44
C GLU A 185 1.23 -25.14 -1.32
N GLU A 186 1.73 -25.89 -0.34
CA GLU A 186 0.93 -26.33 0.82
C GLU A 186 0.40 -25.14 1.64
N GLN A 187 1.23 -24.11 1.84
CA GLN A 187 0.87 -22.91 2.58
C GLN A 187 -0.19 -22.07 1.85
N ILE A 188 -0.09 -21.95 0.52
CA ILE A 188 -1.13 -21.23 -0.24
C ILE A 188 -2.44 -22.00 -0.26
N GLN A 189 -2.42 -23.33 -0.39
CA GLN A 189 -3.63 -24.15 -0.33
C GLN A 189 -4.28 -24.11 1.06
N ASP A 190 -3.48 -24.14 2.14
CA ASP A 190 -4.00 -23.96 3.50
C ASP A 190 -4.65 -22.60 3.70
N ARG A 191 -4.03 -21.54 3.18
CA ARG A 191 -4.62 -20.20 3.18
C ARG A 191 -5.94 -20.15 2.42
N CYS A 192 -6.02 -20.79 1.25
CA CYS A 192 -7.25 -20.84 0.47
C CYS A 192 -8.38 -21.56 1.24
N ARG A 193 -8.08 -22.70 1.88
CA ARG A 193 -9.07 -23.41 2.73
C ARG A 193 -9.57 -22.54 3.88
N LYS A 194 -8.66 -21.87 4.60
CA LYS A 194 -9.01 -20.96 5.70
C LYS A 194 -9.83 -19.77 5.21
N LEU A 195 -9.45 -19.15 4.09
CA LEU A 195 -10.22 -18.05 3.50
C LEU A 195 -11.63 -18.48 3.10
N ALA A 196 -11.77 -19.65 2.48
CA ALA A 196 -13.09 -20.19 2.15
C ALA A 196 -13.93 -20.41 3.42
N ALA A 197 -13.38 -21.04 4.45
CA ALA A 197 -14.08 -21.26 5.72
C ALA A 197 -14.51 -19.95 6.41
N VAL A 198 -13.69 -18.89 6.36
CA VAL A 198 -14.05 -17.55 6.83
C VAL A 198 -15.27 -17.03 6.07
N MET A 199 -15.22 -17.07 4.73
CA MET A 199 -16.29 -16.52 3.89
C MET A 199 -17.59 -17.31 4.01
N GLU A 200 -17.52 -18.64 4.12
CA GLU A 200 -18.69 -19.51 4.36
C GLU A 200 -19.36 -19.17 5.70
N LYS A 201 -18.57 -19.04 6.77
CA LYS A 201 -19.10 -18.75 8.11
C LYS A 201 -19.75 -17.36 8.20
N VAL A 202 -19.08 -16.34 7.67
CA VAL A 202 -19.62 -14.97 7.70
C VAL A 202 -20.80 -14.84 6.73
N GLY A 203 -20.69 -15.43 5.53
CA GLY A 203 -21.76 -15.43 4.52
C GLY A 203 -23.05 -16.11 5.00
N ALA A 204 -22.95 -17.24 5.72
CA ALA A 204 -24.11 -17.91 6.29
C ALA A 204 -24.88 -17.02 7.29
N SER A 205 -24.16 -16.20 8.05
CA SER A 205 -24.77 -15.25 8.99
C SER A 205 -25.54 -14.13 8.30
N LEU A 206 -25.15 -13.72 7.08
CA LEU A 206 -25.86 -12.69 6.31
C LEU A 206 -27.20 -13.19 5.78
N VAL A 207 -27.25 -14.43 5.29
CA VAL A 207 -28.49 -15.06 4.76
C VAL A 207 -29.54 -15.24 5.86
N LEU A 208 -29.11 -15.44 7.12
CA LEU A 208 -30.02 -15.58 8.26
C LEU A 208 -30.59 -14.24 8.77
N VAL A 209 -30.02 -13.10 8.37
CA VAL A 209 -30.50 -11.76 8.75
C VAL A 209 -31.47 -11.19 7.70
N GLU A 210 -31.41 -11.68 6.47
CA GLU A 210 -32.30 -11.27 5.36
C GLU A 210 -33.61 -12.07 5.27
N ASN A 211 -33.76 -13.16 6.03
CA ASN A 211 -34.99 -13.97 6.15
C ASN A 211 -35.68 -13.77 7.49
#